data_AF-A0A9Q9BU02-F1
#
_entry.id   AF-A0A9Q9BU02-F1
#
_cell.length_a   1.000
_cell.length_b   1.000
_cell.length_c   1.000
_cell.angle_alpha   90.00
_cell.angle_beta   90.00
_cell.angle_gamma   90.00
#
_symmetry.space_group_name_H-M   'P 1'
#
loop_
_entity.id
_entity.type
_entity.pdbx_description
1 polymer ?
#
loop_
_entity_poly.entity_id
_entity_poly.type
_entity_poly.pdbx_seq_one_letter_code
_entity_poly.pdbx_strand_id
1 'polypeptide(L)'
;MIDMFLYDDSEKANIRFVSFIGDTRHDLTLIQTDRHYGKTIVLNTQSNKFGIIGRDDLDEDGYIAYVLGLSEAEAEEVTDFLREVIA
;
A
#
# COMPACT_ATOMS: atom_id res chain seq x y z
N MET A 1 9.38 24.97 18.70
CA MET A 1 8.07 25.62 18.81
C MET A 1 7.39 25.45 17.46
N ILE A 2 6.20 24.86 17.41
CA ILE A 2 5.46 24.73 16.14
C ILE A 2 4.84 26.10 15.85
N ASP A 3 5.09 26.64 14.65
CA ASP A 3 4.68 27.99 14.24
C ASP A 3 3.21 28.07 13.81
N MET A 4 2.72 27.04 13.10
CA MET A 4 1.33 26.95 12.66
C MET A 4 0.87 25.49 12.58
N PHE A 5 -0.36 25.22 13.04
CA PHE A 5 -1.01 23.92 12.97
C PHE A 5 -2.11 23.97 11.90
N LEU A 6 -2.03 23.10 10.88
CA LEU A 6 -2.94 23.19 9.71
C LEU A 6 -4.27 22.48 9.95
N TYR A 7 -4.26 21.21 10.34
CA TYR A 7 -5.47 20.43 10.66
C TYR A 7 -5.11 19.19 11.50
N ASP A 8 -6.08 18.72 12.28
CA ASP A 8 -6.08 17.44 12.99
C ASP A 8 -7.42 16.77 12.68
N ASP A 9 -7.41 15.76 11.81
CA ASP A 9 -8.61 15.02 11.48
C ASP A 9 -8.47 13.59 11.98
N SER A 10 -9.54 13.08 12.56
CA SER A 10 -9.67 11.67 12.89
C SER A 10 -10.81 11.06 12.10
N GLU A 11 -10.56 9.90 11.51
CA GLU A 11 -11.55 9.15 10.76
C GLU A 11 -11.41 7.67 11.07
N LYS A 12 -12.49 6.91 10.85
CA LYS A 12 -12.44 5.46 10.93
C LYS A 12 -11.94 4.93 9.59
N ALA A 13 -10.91 4.09 9.63
CA ALA A 13 -10.41 3.38 8.46
C ALA A 13 -10.60 1.87 8.61
N ASN A 14 -10.72 1.17 7.50
CA ASN A 14 -10.59 -0.29 7.48
C ASN A 14 -9.11 -0.63 7.34
N ILE A 15 -8.59 -1.43 8.27
CA ILE A 15 -7.18 -1.83 8.30
C ILE A 15 -7.12 -3.36 8.19
N ARG A 16 -6.34 -3.84 7.23
CA ARG A 16 -6.04 -5.28 7.05
C ARG A 16 -4.55 -5.50 7.24
N PHE A 17 -4.22 -6.42 8.14
CA PHE A 17 -2.86 -6.97 8.25
C PHE A 17 -2.84 -8.29 7.49
N VAL A 18 -2.00 -8.35 6.46
CA VAL A 18 -1.95 -9.49 5.54
C VAL A 18 -0.53 -10.01 5.51
N SER A 19 -0.41 -11.33 5.67
CA SER A 19 0.85 -12.04 5.50
C SER A 19 0.59 -13.21 4.57
N PHE A 20 1.39 -13.33 3.52
CA PHE A 20 1.33 -14.43 2.57
C PHE A 20 2.73 -14.82 2.13
N ILE A 21 2.85 -16.02 1.54
CA ILE A 21 4.11 -16.58 1.08
C ILE A 21 3.93 -16.90 -0.40
N GLY A 22 4.73 -16.23 -1.25
CA GLY A 22 5.03 -16.67 -2.61
C GLY A 22 6.39 -17.35 -2.63
N ASP A 23 7.29 -16.93 -3.52
CA ASP A 23 8.70 -17.32 -3.48
C ASP A 23 9.40 -16.78 -2.21
N THR A 24 8.99 -15.60 -1.74
CA THR A 24 9.36 -15.02 -0.46
C THR A 24 8.13 -14.68 0.39
N ARG A 25 8.35 -14.41 1.68
CA ARG A 25 7.28 -13.99 2.60
C ARG A 25 7.04 -12.49 2.43
N HIS A 26 5.77 -12.10 2.32
CA HIS A 26 5.33 -10.71 2.25
C HIS A 26 4.44 -10.37 3.46
N ASP A 27 4.69 -9.22 4.10
CA ASP A 27 3.88 -8.71 5.20
C ASP A 27 3.42 -7.28 4.89
N LEU A 28 2.13 -7.13 4.55
CA LEU A 28 1.52 -5.89 4.13
C LEU A 28 0.47 -5.40 5.13
N THR A 29 0.37 -4.08 5.28
CA THR A 29 -0.78 -3.43 5.92
C THR A 29 -1.52 -2.61 4.87
N LEU A 30 -2.82 -2.89 4.70
CA LEU A 30 -3.69 -2.13 3.82
C LEU A 30 -4.60 -1.25 4.67
N ILE A 31 -4.59 0.06 4.41
CA ILE A 31 -5.44 1.04 5.09
C ILE A 31 -6.35 1.67 4.04
N GLN A 32 -7.65 1.41 4.17
CA GLN A 32 -8.69 1.92 3.29
C GLN A 32 -9.46 3.02 4.00
N THR A 33 -9.48 4.19 3.37
CA THR A 33 -10.12 5.40 3.89
C THR A 33 -10.66 6.27 2.75
N ASP A 34 -11.67 7.08 3.05
CA ASP A 34 -12.26 8.04 2.13
C ASP A 34 -11.32 9.21 1.78
N ARG A 35 -10.29 9.46 2.61
CA ARG A 35 -9.31 10.55 2.42
C ARG A 35 -8.50 10.46 1.12
N HIS A 36 -8.39 9.26 0.53
CA HIS A 36 -7.59 9.02 -0.67
C HIS A 36 -8.41 8.67 -1.91
N TYR A 37 -9.67 9.14 -1.98
CA TYR A 37 -10.52 9.03 -3.17
C TYR A 37 -10.65 7.60 -3.71
N GLY A 38 -10.81 6.63 -2.81
CA GLY A 38 -10.94 5.21 -3.12
C GLY A 38 -9.61 4.45 -3.27
N LYS A 39 -8.46 5.13 -3.26
CA LYS A 39 -7.14 4.47 -3.22
C LYS A 39 -6.87 3.86 -1.85
N THR A 40 -6.05 2.82 -1.83
CA THR A 40 -5.62 2.11 -0.62
C THR A 40 -4.20 2.52 -0.26
N ILE A 41 -3.93 2.86 1.01
CA ILE A 41 -2.56 2.97 1.48
C ILE A 41 -2.04 1.55 1.70
N VAL A 42 -0.99 1.17 0.98
CA VAL A 42 -0.34 -0.14 1.12
C VAL A 42 1.03 0.07 1.74
N LEU A 43 1.24 -0.47 2.93
CA LEU A 43 2.51 -0.44 3.66
C LEU A 43 3.17 -1.82 3.57
N ASN A 44 4.39 -1.88 3.06
CA ASN A 44 5.27 -3.03 3.22
C ASN A 44 5.99 -2.91 4.58
N THR A 45 5.63 -3.79 5.51
CA THR A 45 6.14 -3.75 6.88
C THR A 45 7.58 -4.25 7.01
N GLN A 46 8.10 -4.93 5.98
CA GLN A 46 9.47 -5.44 5.96
C GLN A 46 10.46 -4.37 5.45
N SER A 47 10.03 -3.53 4.52
CA SER A 47 10.86 -2.46 3.93
C SER A 47 10.62 -1.07 4.55
N ASN A 48 9.58 -0.92 5.39
CA ASN A 48 9.08 0.36 5.90
C ASN A 48 8.70 1.38 4.81
N LYS A 49 8.38 0.89 3.61
CA LYS A 49 7.88 1.72 2.50
C LYS A 49 6.39 1.57 2.32
N PHE A 50 5.74 2.63 1.85
CA PHE A 50 4.31 2.61 1.54
C PHE A 50 3.99 3.40 0.27
N GLY A 51 2.88 3.05 -0.37
CA GLY A 51 2.28 3.78 -1.48
C GLY A 51 0.78 4.03 -1.26
N ILE A 52 0.23 5.05 -1.93
CA ILE A 52 -1.22 5.25 -2.04
C ILE A 52 -1.61 4.73 -3.42
N ILE A 53 -2.20 3.54 -3.46
CA ILE A 53 -2.31 2.71 -4.65
C ILE A 53 -3.79 2.57 -5.05
N GLY A 54 -4.11 2.96 -6.27
CA GLY A 54 -5.35 2.67 -6.96
C GLY A 54 -5.13 1.61 -8.05
N ARG A 55 -6.21 1.29 -8.79
CA ARG A 55 -6.15 0.29 -9.87
C ARG A 55 -5.18 0.66 -10.98
N ASP A 56 -5.23 1.90 -11.45
CA ASP A 56 -4.38 2.36 -12.55
C ASP A 56 -2.88 2.26 -12.20
N ASP A 57 -2.53 2.42 -10.92
CA ASP A 57 -1.15 2.30 -10.43
C ASP A 57 -0.63 0.83 -10.47
N LEU A 58 -1.53 -0.16 -10.48
CA LEU A 58 -1.17 -1.59 -10.60
C LEU A 58 -0.81 -1.98 -12.04
N ASP A 59 -1.18 -1.15 -13.02
CA ASP A 59 -0.88 -1.34 -14.44
C ASP A 59 0.38 -0.57 -14.89
N GLU A 60 1.00 0.22 -14.00
CA GLU A 60 2.25 0.93 -14.28
C GLU A 60 3.47 0.02 -14.02
N ASP A 61 4.17 -0.33 -15.10
CA ASP A 61 5.36 -1.18 -15.05
C ASP A 61 6.41 -0.68 -14.04
N GLY A 62 6.78 -1.54 -13.09
CA GLY A 62 7.81 -1.26 -12.07
C GLY A 62 7.37 -0.35 -10.92
N TYR A 63 6.16 0.22 -10.95
CA TYR A 63 5.70 1.14 -9.91
C TYR A 63 5.62 0.48 -8.53
N ILE A 64 5.03 -0.72 -8.46
CA ILE A 64 4.86 -1.48 -7.21
C ILE A 64 6.21 -1.86 -6.61
N ALA A 65 7.15 -2.31 -7.44
CA ALA A 65 8.52 -2.60 -7.02
C ALA A 65 9.18 -1.37 -6.40
N TYR A 66 9.12 -0.24 -7.10
CA TYR A 66 9.71 1.02 -6.66
C TYR A 66 9.11 1.53 -5.34
N VAL A 67 7.78 1.65 -5.28
CA VAL A 67 7.07 2.30 -4.18
C VAL A 67 7.08 1.45 -2.91
N LEU A 68 7.01 0.11 -3.02
CA LEU A 68 7.05 -0.80 -1.88
C LEU A 68 8.45 -1.33 -1.56
N GLY A 69 9.46 -1.01 -2.39
CA GLY A 69 10.85 -1.40 -2.16
C GLY A 69 11.06 -2.90 -2.29
N LEU A 70 10.44 -3.48 -3.31
CA LEU A 70 10.51 -4.90 -3.66
C LEU A 70 11.43 -5.07 -4.88
N SER A 71 11.93 -6.28 -5.09
CA SER A 71 12.43 -6.68 -6.40
C SER A 71 11.28 -6.82 -7.41
N GLU A 72 11.58 -6.82 -8.71
CA GLU A 72 10.56 -6.99 -9.75
C GLU A 72 9.76 -8.30 -9.61
N ALA A 73 10.44 -9.40 -9.26
CA ALA A 73 9.79 -10.69 -9.06
C ALA A 73 8.83 -10.69 -7.85
N GLU A 74 9.27 -10.11 -6.73
CA GLU A 74 8.42 -9.94 -5.54
C GLU A 74 7.23 -9.00 -5.82
N ALA A 75 7.45 -7.97 -6.64
CA ALA A 75 6.43 -7.02 -7.00
C ALA A 75 5.33 -7.64 -7.86
N GLU A 76 5.64 -8.62 -8.71
CA GLU A 76 4.64 -9.35 -9.51
C GLU A 76 3.64 -10.07 -8.59
N GLU A 77 4.13 -10.85 -7.61
CA GLU A 77 3.29 -11.56 -6.63
C GLU A 77 2.43 -10.59 -5.79
N VAL A 78 3.03 -9.48 -5.34
CA VAL A 78 2.32 -8.46 -4.58
C VAL A 78 1.29 -7.74 -5.45
N THR A 79 1.59 -7.48 -6.72
CA THR A 79 0.66 -6.83 -7.65
C THR A 79 -0.55 -7.70 -7.91
N ASP A 80 -0.37 -9.00 -8.12
CA ASP A 80 -1.46 -9.96 -8.29
C ASP A 80 -2.38 -10.00 -7.08
N PHE A 81 -1.81 -10.08 -5.87
CA PHE A 81 -2.59 -10.00 -4.64
C PHE A 81 -3.36 -8.67 -4.55
N LEU A 82 -2.71 -7.54 -4.84
CA LEU A 82 -3.34 -6.22 -4.77
C LEU A 82 -4.49 -6.06 -5.76
N ARG A 83 -4.39 -6.66 -6.97
CA ARG A 83 -5.48 -6.67 -7.95
C ARG A 83 -6.75 -7.35 -7.44
N GLU A 84 -6.61 -8.37 -6.58
CA GLU A 84 -7.77 -9.06 -5.99
C GLU A 84 -8.45 -8.26 -4.88
N VAL A 85 -7.70 -7.42 -4.16
CA VAL A 85 -8.20 -6.76 -2.94
C VAL A 85 -8.45 -5.26 -3.08
N ILE A 86 -7.89 -4.61 -4.10
CA ILE A 86 -8.13 -3.20 -4.42
C ILE A 86 -9.28 -3.09 -5.44
N ALA A 87 -10.32 -2.40 -5.02
CA ALA A 87 -11.56 -2.21 -5.79
C ALA A 87 -11.50 -1.06 -6.79
#